data_AF-A0A7W4D7D1-F1
#
_entry.id   AF-A0A7W4D7D1-F1
#
_cell.length_a   1.000
_cell.length_b   1.000
_cell.length_c   1.000
_cell.angle_alpha   90.00
_cell.angle_beta   90.00
_cell.angle_gamma   90.00
#
_symmetry.space_group_name_H-M   'P 1'
#
loop_
_entity.id
_entity.type
_entity.pdbx_description
1 polymer ?
#
loop_
_entity_poly.entity_id
_entity_poly.type
_entity_poly.pdbx_seq_one_letter_code
_entity_poly.pdbx_strand_id
1 'polypeptide(L)'
;MIIPAPWERHDPTPIPEPCTATVLRLLPQVEFEELLRSNLVPGSDRLGFQELWMLLAFNDDLAHRCFDVLEDWLERADQLLLVDPESPRLRKFRRMCDDAWNRLTKARDVDVKPDHGSPAPHTTAGKFALGIAEHRARLTGPTDLDDALWAALTHARDRARRSRETTKAWQSAPVLTTQLIDAVAEHRRLNPDRRPADMALYALLRS
;
A
#
# COMPACT_ATOMS: atom_id res chain seq x y z
N MET A 1 -11.32 5.78 13.89
CA MET A 1 -10.91 6.75 14.92
C MET A 1 -9.58 7.30 14.46
N ILE A 2 -9.46 8.62 14.32
CA ILE A 2 -8.25 9.27 13.83
C ILE A 2 -7.35 9.64 15.01
N ILE A 3 -6.03 9.60 14.83
CA ILE A 3 -5.07 10.09 15.83
C ILE A 3 -5.39 11.55 16.19
N PRO A 4 -5.58 11.90 17.47
CA PRO A 4 -6.10 13.22 17.84
C PRO A 4 -5.12 14.37 17.60
N ALA A 5 -3.80 14.14 17.70
CA ALA A 5 -2.77 15.16 17.53
C ALA A 5 -1.54 14.59 16.79
N PRO A 6 -1.64 14.33 15.47
CA PRO A 6 -0.59 13.69 14.69
C PRO A 6 0.71 14.53 14.57
N TRP A 7 0.66 15.82 14.86
CA TRP A 7 1.84 16.69 14.91
C TRP A 7 2.67 16.58 16.20
N GLU A 8 2.17 15.88 17.23
CA GLU A 8 2.90 15.69 18.48
C GLU A 8 4.05 14.68 18.35
N ARG A 9 5.07 14.86 19.20
CA ARG A 9 6.21 13.94 19.25
C ARG A 9 5.75 12.57 19.74
N HIS A 10 6.32 11.52 19.16
CA HIS A 10 6.03 10.13 19.48
C HIS A 10 7.24 9.27 19.11
N ASP A 11 7.26 8.05 19.64
CA ASP A 11 8.21 7.04 19.19
C ASP A 11 7.82 6.56 17.79
N PRO A 12 8.74 6.57 16.81
CA PRO A 12 8.41 6.25 15.44
C PRO A 12 7.97 4.80 15.31
N THR A 13 6.82 4.59 14.68
CA THR A 13 6.32 3.26 14.31
C THR A 13 7.22 2.67 13.22
N PRO A 14 7.84 1.50 13.44
CA PRO A 14 8.68 0.87 12.43
C PRO A 14 7.84 0.42 11.23
N ILE A 15 8.47 0.40 10.05
CA ILE A 15 7.86 -0.18 8.85
C ILE A 15 7.77 -1.70 9.07
N PRO A 16 6.62 -2.34 8.77
CA PRO A 16 6.48 -3.79 8.95
C PRO A 16 7.51 -4.58 8.16
N GLU A 17 7.98 -5.69 8.73
CA GLU A 17 8.86 -6.64 8.04
C GLU A 17 8.16 -8.02 7.94
N PRO A 18 7.80 -8.49 6.73
CA PRO A 18 7.96 -7.80 5.44
C PRO A 18 6.91 -6.70 5.22
N CYS A 19 7.27 -5.68 4.44
CA CYS A 19 6.36 -4.61 4.02
C CYS A 19 5.67 -5.04 2.72
N THR A 20 4.41 -5.49 2.81
CA THR A 20 3.62 -5.93 1.63
C THR A 20 2.25 -5.27 1.62
N ALA A 21 1.62 -5.17 0.45
CA ALA A 21 0.27 -4.63 0.34
C ALA A 21 -0.75 -5.40 1.20
N THR A 22 -0.62 -6.72 1.33
CA THR A 22 -1.48 -7.55 2.20
C THR A 22 -1.34 -7.13 3.66
N VAL A 23 -0.11 -6.98 4.16
CA VAL A 23 0.12 -6.54 5.55
C VAL A 23 -0.47 -5.15 5.77
N LEU A 24 -0.27 -4.21 4.84
CA LEU A 24 -0.81 -2.85 4.95
C LEU A 24 -2.34 -2.80 4.95
N ARG A 25 -3.01 -3.67 4.19
CA ARG A 25 -4.48 -3.78 4.18
C ARG A 25 -5.04 -4.29 5.50
N LEU A 26 -4.32 -5.19 6.16
CA LEU A 26 -4.73 -5.79 7.43
C LEU A 26 -4.47 -4.89 8.64
N LEU A 27 -3.68 -3.83 8.50
CA LEU A 27 -3.46 -2.87 9.57
C LEU A 27 -4.79 -2.19 9.95
N PRO A 28 -5.19 -2.23 11.24
CA PRO A 28 -6.26 -1.40 11.75
C PRO A 28 -6.03 0.08 11.42
N GLN A 29 -7.12 0.85 11.35
CA GLN A 29 -7.04 2.26 10.95
C GLN A 29 -6.06 3.08 11.77
N VAL A 30 -6.05 2.92 13.08
CA VAL A 30 -5.13 3.65 13.96
C VAL A 30 -3.68 3.26 13.69
N GLU A 31 -3.37 1.97 13.54
CA GLU A 31 -2.01 1.49 13.27
C GLU A 31 -1.51 1.96 11.89
N PHE A 32 -2.39 1.98 10.89
CA PHE A 32 -2.07 2.52 9.57
C PHE A 32 -1.77 4.03 9.63
N GLU A 33 -2.57 4.79 10.36
CA GLU A 33 -2.31 6.21 10.60
C GLU A 33 -0.99 6.45 11.36
N GLU A 34 -0.67 5.63 12.36
CA GLU A 34 0.59 5.72 13.09
C GLU A 34 1.80 5.43 12.20
N LEU A 35 1.67 4.42 11.33
CA LEU A 35 2.67 4.10 10.31
C LEU A 35 2.88 5.28 9.35
N LEU A 36 1.80 5.87 8.83
CA LEU A 36 1.89 7.04 7.94
C LEU A 36 2.53 8.24 8.63
N ARG A 37 2.08 8.55 9.86
CA ARG A 37 2.58 9.67 10.66
C ARG A 37 4.08 9.57 10.89
N SER A 38 4.56 8.37 11.24
CA SER A 38 5.97 8.08 11.50
C SER A 38 6.83 8.15 10.24
N ASN A 39 6.22 7.99 9.06
CA ASN A 39 6.91 7.89 7.77
C ASN A 39 6.49 8.97 6.77
N LEU A 40 6.05 10.16 7.23
CA LEU A 40 5.83 11.32 6.34
C LEU A 40 7.14 11.79 5.67
N VAL A 41 8.26 11.64 6.38
CA VAL A 41 9.62 11.97 5.91
C VAL A 41 10.56 10.77 6.06
N PRO A 42 11.62 10.65 5.24
CA PRO A 42 12.55 9.53 5.33
C PRO A 42 13.29 9.49 6.68
N GLY A 43 13.26 8.33 7.34
CA GLY A 43 14.04 8.04 8.54
C GLY A 43 15.41 7.44 8.24
N SER A 44 15.91 6.60 9.17
CA SER A 44 17.15 5.83 8.99
C SER A 44 16.99 4.72 7.94
N ASP A 45 15.83 4.06 7.92
CA ASP A 45 15.47 3.09 6.90
C ASP A 45 14.94 3.80 5.65
N ARG A 46 15.86 4.16 4.75
CA ARG A 46 15.51 4.83 3.49
C ARG A 46 14.92 3.88 2.45
N LEU A 47 15.26 2.59 2.51
CA LEU A 47 14.79 1.62 1.53
C LEU A 47 13.36 1.23 1.85
N GLY A 48 13.06 0.83 3.09
CA GLY A 48 11.71 0.52 3.52
C GLY A 48 10.79 1.72 3.38
N PHE A 49 11.28 2.94 3.62
CA PHE A 49 10.52 4.16 3.34
C PHE A 49 10.12 4.26 1.85
N GLN A 50 11.04 4.02 0.93
CA GLN A 50 10.73 4.05 -0.50
C GLN A 50 9.76 2.94 -0.88
N GLU A 51 9.98 1.72 -0.40
CA GLU A 51 9.10 0.57 -0.66
C GLU A 51 7.68 0.81 -0.13
N LEU A 52 7.53 1.32 1.09
CA LEU A 52 6.23 1.69 1.67
C LEU A 52 5.48 2.66 0.78
N TRP A 53 6.09 3.80 0.44
CA TRP A 53 5.42 4.83 -0.38
C TRP A 53 5.11 4.35 -1.80
N MET A 54 5.94 3.46 -2.37
CA MET A 54 5.65 2.85 -3.66
C MET A 54 4.50 1.83 -3.58
N LEU A 55 4.44 1.01 -2.54
CA LEU A 55 3.31 0.09 -2.33
C LEU A 55 1.99 0.84 -2.15
N LEU A 56 1.99 1.92 -1.36
CA LEU A 56 0.83 2.79 -1.18
C LEU A 56 0.38 3.39 -2.52
N ALA A 57 1.31 3.86 -3.37
CA ALA A 57 0.98 4.47 -4.66
C ALA A 57 0.48 3.46 -5.72
N PHE A 58 0.99 2.23 -5.68
CA PHE A 58 0.71 1.20 -6.69
C PHE A 58 -0.45 0.27 -6.31
N ASN A 59 -1.17 0.56 -5.23
CA ASN A 59 -2.39 -0.14 -4.83
C ASN A 59 -3.49 0.90 -4.61
N ASP A 60 -4.49 0.94 -5.48
CA ASP A 60 -5.49 2.03 -5.48
C ASP A 60 -6.27 2.15 -4.16
N ASP A 61 -6.59 1.02 -3.53
CA ASP A 61 -7.24 1.00 -2.22
C ASP A 61 -6.38 1.62 -1.12
N LEU A 62 -5.09 1.28 -1.09
CA LEU A 62 -4.13 1.85 -0.13
C LEU A 62 -3.84 3.32 -0.41
N ALA A 63 -3.80 3.71 -1.69
CA ALA A 63 -3.63 5.10 -2.10
C ALA A 63 -4.81 5.96 -1.61
N HIS A 64 -6.05 5.53 -1.87
CA HIS A 64 -7.24 6.24 -1.39
C HIS A 64 -7.24 6.36 0.13
N ARG A 65 -6.99 5.26 0.84
CA ARG A 65 -6.88 5.27 2.30
C ARG A 65 -5.82 6.25 2.82
N CYS A 66 -4.70 6.39 2.12
CA CYS A 66 -3.65 7.35 2.46
C CYS A 66 -4.09 8.80 2.19
N PHE A 67 -4.76 9.06 1.05
CA PHE A 67 -5.30 10.37 0.75
C PHE A 67 -6.35 10.82 1.79
N ASP A 68 -7.27 9.93 2.17
CA ASP A 68 -8.29 10.23 3.19
C ASP A 68 -7.63 10.69 4.51
N VAL A 69 -6.61 9.95 4.98
CA VAL A 69 -5.86 10.30 6.20
C VAL A 69 -5.12 11.64 6.06
N LEU A 70 -4.48 11.88 4.91
CA LEU A 70 -3.73 13.12 4.67
C LEU A 70 -4.66 14.33 4.55
N GLU A 71 -5.82 14.17 3.91
CA GLU A 71 -6.86 15.21 3.79
C GLU A 71 -7.34 15.61 5.20
N ASP A 72 -7.76 14.63 6.01
CA ASP A 72 -8.20 14.86 7.39
C ASP A 72 -7.12 15.59 8.22
N TRP A 73 -5.85 15.20 8.08
CA TRP A 73 -4.75 15.83 8.81
C TRP A 73 -4.45 17.25 8.33
N LEU A 74 -4.52 17.51 7.03
CA LEU A 74 -4.33 18.84 6.44
C LEU A 74 -5.45 19.78 6.88
N GLU A 75 -6.71 19.34 6.80
CA GLU A 75 -7.85 20.13 7.25
C GLU A 75 -7.75 20.51 8.73
N ARG A 76 -7.38 19.55 9.58
CA ARG A 76 -7.19 19.79 11.03
C ARG A 76 -6.02 20.73 11.30
N ALA A 77 -4.90 20.58 10.58
CA ALA A 77 -3.78 21.48 10.70
C ALA A 77 -4.15 22.91 10.27
N ASP A 78 -4.91 23.06 9.18
CA ASP A 78 -5.36 24.36 8.68
C ASP A 78 -6.33 25.03 9.65
N GLN A 79 -7.30 24.30 10.21
CA GLN A 79 -8.20 24.84 11.23
C GLN A 79 -7.46 25.34 12.47
N LEU A 80 -6.44 24.61 12.93
CA LEU A 80 -5.65 25.02 14.09
C LEU A 80 -4.73 26.20 13.77
N LEU A 81 -4.20 26.28 12.55
CA LEU A 81 -3.38 27.42 12.11
C LEU A 81 -4.21 28.71 11.93
N LEU A 82 -5.53 28.64 11.78
CA LEU A 82 -6.38 29.84 11.87
C LEU A 82 -6.38 30.44 13.29
N VAL A 83 -6.23 29.60 14.32
CA VAL A 83 -6.24 30.01 15.73
C VAL A 83 -4.82 30.35 16.22
N ASP A 84 -3.82 29.57 15.80
CA ASP A 84 -2.40 29.77 16.12
C ASP A 84 -1.54 29.78 14.84
N PRO A 85 -1.55 30.90 14.07
CA PRO A 85 -0.84 30.98 12.78
C PRO A 85 0.68 30.85 12.89
N GLU A 86 1.24 31.17 14.07
CA GLU A 86 2.67 31.18 14.29
C GLU A 86 3.23 29.85 14.77
N SER A 87 2.39 28.86 15.06
CA SER A 87 2.80 27.53 15.48
C SER A 87 3.81 26.89 14.51
N PRO A 88 5.11 26.79 14.86
CA PRO A 88 6.11 26.22 13.96
C PRO A 88 5.88 24.72 13.75
N ARG A 89 5.32 24.04 14.75
CA ARG A 89 5.02 22.61 14.74
C ARG A 89 3.91 22.29 13.74
N LEU A 90 2.79 23.00 13.80
CA LEU A 90 1.67 22.79 12.88
C LEU A 90 2.06 23.13 11.44
N ARG A 91 2.78 24.24 11.21
CA ARG A 91 3.29 24.60 9.88
C ARG A 91 4.22 23.53 9.30
N LYS A 92 5.10 22.96 10.14
CA LYS A 92 5.97 21.86 9.72
C LYS A 92 5.17 20.60 9.39
N PHE A 93 4.24 20.21 10.27
CA PHE A 93 3.40 19.04 10.07
C PHE A 93 2.57 19.12 8.79
N ARG A 94 1.90 20.25 8.57
CA ARG A 94 1.15 20.54 7.34
C ARG A 94 2.02 20.37 6.09
N ARG A 95 3.22 20.99 6.07
CA ARG A 95 4.16 20.85 4.95
C ARG A 95 4.56 19.39 4.70
N MET A 96 4.80 18.61 5.76
CA MET A 96 5.13 17.19 5.62
C MET A 96 3.96 16.39 5.02
N CYS A 97 2.71 16.75 5.35
CA CYS A 97 1.52 16.16 4.74
C CYS A 97 1.38 16.56 3.26
N ASP A 98 1.59 17.83 2.91
CA ASP A 98 1.61 18.30 1.51
C ASP A 98 2.70 17.58 0.69
N ASP A 99 3.89 17.41 1.25
CA ASP A 99 5.01 16.71 0.60
C ASP A 99 4.69 15.22 0.39
N ALA A 100 4.02 14.59 1.37
CA ALA A 100 3.53 13.21 1.28
C ALA A 100 2.43 13.06 0.23
N TRP A 101 1.46 13.97 0.21
CA TRP A 101 0.42 14.03 -0.82
C TRP A 101 1.03 14.11 -2.22
N ASN A 102 1.93 15.08 -2.43
CA ASN A 102 2.61 15.26 -3.70
C ASN A 102 3.46 14.05 -4.10
N ARG A 103 4.08 13.37 -3.12
CA ARG A 103 4.82 12.13 -3.37
C ARG A 103 3.90 11.03 -3.88
N LEU A 104 2.74 10.84 -3.24
CA LEU A 104 1.75 9.84 -3.64
C LEU A 104 1.20 10.15 -5.03
N THR A 105 0.78 11.40 -5.29
CA THR A 105 0.29 11.85 -6.61
C THR A 105 1.34 11.63 -7.69
N LYS A 106 2.58 12.11 -7.48
CA LYS A 106 3.66 11.91 -8.47
C LYS A 106 3.94 10.43 -8.72
N ALA A 107 3.97 9.60 -7.69
CA ALA A 107 4.20 8.17 -7.84
C ALA A 107 3.05 7.47 -8.60
N ARG A 108 1.82 7.94 -8.43
CA ARG A 108 0.65 7.47 -9.20
C ARG A 108 0.64 7.98 -10.64
N ASP A 109 1.23 9.14 -10.88
CA ASP A 109 1.44 9.75 -12.20
C ASP A 109 2.66 9.16 -12.94
N VAL A 110 3.59 8.50 -12.23
CA VAL A 110 4.63 7.69 -12.88
C VAL A 110 3.92 6.60 -13.67
N ASP A 111 3.75 6.86 -14.97
CA ASP A 111 3.10 6.04 -16.00
C ASP A 111 2.70 4.67 -15.46
N VAL A 112 1.43 4.53 -15.12
CA VAL A 112 0.79 3.23 -15.09
C VAL A 112 0.42 2.94 -16.53
N LYS A 113 0.76 1.74 -17.03
CA LYS A 113 0.36 1.34 -18.40
C LYS A 113 -1.12 1.71 -18.57
N PRO A 114 -1.53 2.33 -19.70
CA PRO A 114 -2.95 2.33 -20.03
C PRO A 114 -3.44 0.89 -19.95
N ASP A 115 -4.54 0.70 -19.24
CA ASP A 115 -5.13 -0.58 -18.88
C ASP A 115 -5.10 -1.55 -20.08
N HIS A 116 -4.21 -2.55 -20.03
CA HIS A 116 -4.15 -3.60 -21.05
C HIS A 116 -5.04 -4.80 -20.69
N GLY A 117 -5.89 -4.65 -19.67
CA GLY A 117 -6.74 -5.73 -19.18
C GLY A 117 -5.96 -6.78 -18.39
N SER A 118 -6.67 -7.84 -18.00
CA SER A 118 -6.14 -8.93 -17.18
C SER A 118 -4.87 -9.56 -17.81
N PRO A 119 -3.86 -9.90 -16.99
CA PRO A 119 -2.63 -10.52 -17.50
C PRO A 119 -2.94 -11.82 -18.25
N ALA A 120 -2.24 -12.05 -19.36
CA ALA A 120 -2.49 -13.22 -20.20
C ALA A 120 -2.33 -14.54 -19.41
N PRO A 121 -3.26 -15.52 -19.52
CA PRO A 121 -3.32 -16.67 -18.61
C PRO A 121 -2.05 -17.54 -18.54
N HIS A 122 -1.26 -17.58 -19.61
CA HIS A 122 -0.04 -18.38 -19.67
C HIS A 122 1.17 -17.73 -18.99
N THR A 123 1.08 -16.43 -18.65
CA THR A 123 2.14 -15.70 -17.93
C THR A 123 2.10 -16.01 -16.44
N THR A 124 3.20 -15.78 -15.72
CA THR A 124 3.23 -15.95 -14.25
C THR A 124 2.16 -15.10 -13.56
N ALA A 125 2.03 -13.82 -13.95
CA ALA A 125 0.96 -12.96 -13.43
C ALA A 125 -0.43 -13.53 -13.72
N GLY A 126 -0.67 -14.05 -14.93
CA GLY A 126 -1.94 -14.68 -15.32
C GLY A 126 -2.29 -15.91 -14.48
N LYS A 127 -1.31 -16.78 -14.22
CA LYS A 127 -1.49 -17.96 -13.36
C LYS A 127 -1.87 -17.58 -11.93
N PHE A 128 -1.17 -16.60 -11.34
CA PHE A 128 -1.49 -16.13 -9.99
C PHE A 128 -2.84 -15.41 -9.95
N ALA A 129 -3.14 -14.55 -10.91
CA ALA A 129 -4.43 -13.86 -11.01
C ALA A 129 -5.60 -14.87 -11.11
N LEU A 130 -5.47 -15.88 -11.97
CA LEU A 130 -6.46 -16.94 -12.10
C LEU A 130 -6.60 -17.75 -10.80
N GLY A 131 -5.48 -18.13 -10.18
CA GLY A 131 -5.49 -18.84 -8.91
C GLY A 131 -6.21 -18.08 -7.80
N ILE A 132 -5.97 -16.78 -7.68
CA ILE A 132 -6.66 -15.90 -6.71
C ILE A 132 -8.16 -15.82 -7.03
N ALA A 133 -8.54 -15.68 -8.30
CA ALA A 133 -9.94 -15.65 -8.71
C ALA A 133 -10.66 -16.99 -8.42
N GLU A 134 -10.03 -18.12 -8.72
CA GLU A 134 -10.56 -19.46 -8.41
C GLU A 134 -10.68 -19.68 -6.90
N HIS A 135 -9.69 -19.23 -6.13
CA HIS A 135 -9.73 -19.27 -4.68
C HIS A 135 -10.95 -18.52 -4.14
N ARG A 136 -11.21 -17.30 -4.64
CA ARG A 136 -12.41 -16.52 -4.30
C ARG A 136 -13.71 -17.25 -4.61
N ALA A 137 -13.80 -17.89 -5.78
CA ALA A 137 -14.99 -18.62 -6.19
C ALA A 137 -15.27 -19.88 -5.35
N ARG A 138 -14.24 -20.46 -4.70
CA ARG A 138 -14.36 -21.70 -3.91
C ARG A 138 -14.63 -21.47 -2.43
N LEU A 139 -14.55 -20.23 -1.92
CA LEU A 139 -14.76 -19.92 -0.51
C LEU A 139 -16.19 -19.48 -0.23
N THR A 140 -16.81 -20.09 0.78
CA THR A 140 -18.18 -19.79 1.25
C THR A 140 -18.20 -18.95 2.53
N GLY A 141 -17.03 -18.70 3.15
CA GLY A 141 -16.86 -17.87 4.34
C GLY A 141 -15.50 -17.17 4.28
N PRO A 142 -15.38 -16.05 3.55
CA PRO A 142 -14.14 -15.29 3.49
C PRO A 142 -13.77 -14.67 4.85
N THR A 143 -12.47 -14.57 5.07
CA THR A 143 -11.85 -13.83 6.18
C THR A 143 -11.29 -12.51 5.66
N ASP A 144 -10.94 -11.58 6.56
CA ASP A 144 -10.25 -10.34 6.20
C ASP A 144 -8.92 -10.60 5.47
N LEU A 145 -8.25 -11.72 5.79
CA LEU A 145 -7.04 -12.16 5.09
C LEU A 145 -7.32 -12.57 3.63
N ASP A 146 -8.47 -13.19 3.38
CA ASP A 146 -8.92 -13.51 2.02
C ASP A 146 -9.25 -12.24 1.23
N ASP A 147 -9.95 -11.29 1.85
CA ASP A 147 -10.26 -10.02 1.23
C ASP A 147 -8.99 -9.21 0.92
N ALA A 148 -8.00 -9.19 1.82
CA ALA A 148 -6.71 -8.55 1.60
C ALA A 148 -5.91 -9.18 0.45
N LEU A 149 -5.99 -10.50 0.29
CA LEU A 149 -5.44 -11.22 -0.86
C LEU A 149 -6.16 -10.81 -2.17
N TRP A 150 -7.50 -10.78 -2.16
CA TRP A 150 -8.29 -10.49 -3.36
C TRP A 150 -8.17 -9.05 -3.82
N ALA A 151 -7.97 -8.13 -2.89
CA ALA A 151 -7.69 -6.74 -3.19
C ALA A 151 -6.43 -6.58 -4.09
N ALA A 152 -5.46 -7.49 -4.02
CA ALA A 152 -4.32 -7.47 -4.94
C ALA A 152 -4.72 -7.70 -6.41
N LEU A 153 -5.79 -8.46 -6.67
CA LEU A 153 -6.29 -8.65 -8.03
C LEU A 153 -7.02 -7.41 -8.57
N THR A 154 -7.69 -6.67 -7.69
CA THR A 154 -8.56 -5.54 -8.07
C THR A 154 -7.82 -4.20 -8.08
N HIS A 155 -6.87 -4.00 -7.17
CA HIS A 155 -6.29 -2.68 -6.89
C HIS A 155 -4.80 -2.57 -7.19
N ALA A 156 -4.08 -3.68 -7.37
CA ALA A 156 -2.66 -3.61 -7.70
C ALA A 156 -2.46 -3.12 -9.13
N ARG A 157 -1.63 -2.10 -9.27
CA ARG A 157 -1.25 -1.49 -10.56
C ARG A 157 0.08 -2.05 -11.03
N ASP A 158 0.24 -2.23 -12.33
CA ASP A 158 1.53 -2.57 -12.92
C ASP A 158 2.30 -1.28 -13.26
N ARG A 159 3.60 -1.26 -13.01
CA ARG A 159 4.46 -0.16 -13.48
C ARG A 159 4.53 -0.11 -15.00
N ALA A 160 4.51 1.08 -15.60
CA ALA A 160 4.69 1.16 -17.05
C ALA A 160 6.09 0.79 -17.49
N ARG A 161 6.19 0.53 -18.79
CA ARG A 161 7.46 0.30 -19.47
C ARG A 161 8.35 1.51 -19.27
N ARG A 162 9.61 1.25 -18.89
CA ARG A 162 10.62 2.27 -18.65
C ARG A 162 10.74 3.25 -19.82
N SER A 163 10.33 4.50 -19.62
CA SER A 163 10.64 5.61 -20.52
C SER A 163 11.94 6.30 -20.08
N ARG A 164 12.50 7.14 -20.96
CA ARG A 164 13.73 7.90 -20.70
C ARG A 164 13.54 8.96 -19.60
N GLU A 165 12.30 9.30 -19.28
CA GLU A 165 11.87 10.31 -18.29
C GLU A 165 11.53 9.72 -16.91
N THR A 166 11.68 8.40 -16.74
CA THR A 166 11.37 7.76 -15.45
C THR A 166 12.25 8.29 -14.32
N THR A 167 11.60 8.73 -13.22
CA THR A 167 12.28 9.25 -12.03
C THR A 167 13.07 8.14 -11.32
N LYS A 168 14.01 8.51 -10.43
CA LYS A 168 14.79 7.52 -9.64
C LYS A 168 13.91 6.53 -8.86
N ALA A 169 12.69 6.94 -8.48
CA ALA A 169 11.73 6.11 -7.76
C ALA A 169 11.17 4.93 -8.58
N TRP A 170 11.32 4.95 -9.92
CA TRP A 170 10.85 3.87 -10.80
C TRP A 170 11.52 2.52 -10.53
N GLN A 171 12.76 2.50 -10.01
CA GLN A 171 13.47 1.26 -9.70
C GLN A 171 12.79 0.46 -8.58
N SER A 172 12.20 1.15 -7.61
CA SER A 172 11.48 0.56 -6.48
C SER A 172 10.00 0.34 -6.75
N ALA A 173 9.51 0.67 -7.96
CA ALA A 173 8.12 0.45 -8.33
C ALA A 173 7.82 -1.06 -8.43
N PRO A 174 6.79 -1.56 -7.74
CA PRO A 174 6.44 -2.96 -7.81
C PRO A 174 5.89 -3.30 -9.22
N VAL A 175 6.15 -4.53 -9.66
CA VAL A 175 5.48 -5.11 -10.84
C VAL A 175 4.29 -5.92 -10.40
N LEU A 176 3.24 -5.98 -11.22
CA LEU A 176 2.01 -6.72 -10.89
C LEU A 176 2.31 -8.18 -10.51
N THR A 177 3.18 -8.85 -11.25
CA THR A 177 3.58 -10.24 -10.96
C THR A 177 4.09 -10.41 -9.52
N THR A 178 4.98 -9.53 -9.07
CA THR A 178 5.55 -9.61 -7.72
C THR A 178 4.50 -9.33 -6.66
N GLN A 179 3.62 -8.34 -6.87
CA GLN A 179 2.52 -8.05 -5.94
C GLN A 179 1.57 -9.24 -5.77
N LEU A 180 1.23 -9.94 -6.86
CA LEU A 180 0.37 -11.13 -6.80
C LEU A 180 1.08 -12.31 -6.10
N ILE A 181 2.37 -12.50 -6.35
CA ILE A 181 3.18 -13.52 -5.67
C ILE A 181 3.25 -13.22 -4.17
N ASP A 182 3.57 -11.98 -3.80
CA ASP A 182 3.68 -11.56 -2.41
C ASP A 182 2.34 -11.67 -1.68
N ALA A 183 1.23 -11.37 -2.36
CA ALA A 183 -0.10 -11.54 -1.78
C ALA A 183 -0.39 -13.01 -1.43
N VAL A 184 -0.08 -13.94 -2.33
CA VAL A 184 -0.25 -15.39 -2.08
C VAL A 184 0.73 -15.91 -1.04
N ALA A 185 1.99 -15.47 -1.10
CA ALA A 185 3.02 -15.82 -0.12
C ALA A 185 2.62 -15.35 1.28
N GLU A 186 2.07 -14.14 1.39
CA GLU A 186 1.64 -13.62 2.67
C GLU A 186 0.37 -14.25 3.20
N HIS A 187 -0.61 -14.47 2.32
CA HIS A 187 -1.79 -15.24 2.69
C HIS A 187 -1.38 -16.60 3.27
N ARG A 188 -0.42 -17.30 2.66
CA ARG A 188 0.12 -18.56 3.19
C ARG A 188 0.83 -18.43 4.54
N ARG A 189 1.58 -17.35 4.75
CA ARG A 189 2.34 -17.11 5.99
C ARG A 189 1.40 -16.81 7.15
N LEU A 190 0.37 -16.01 6.89
CA LEU A 190 -0.57 -15.50 7.89
C LEU A 190 -1.77 -16.43 8.14
N ASN A 191 -2.05 -17.40 7.26
CA ASN A 191 -3.18 -18.31 7.39
C ASN A 191 -2.80 -19.62 8.12
N PRO A 192 -3.22 -19.81 9.38
CA PRO A 192 -2.95 -21.03 10.14
C PRO A 192 -3.83 -22.21 9.74
N ASP A 193 -5.08 -21.97 9.31
CA ASP A 193 -6.14 -22.99 9.22
C ASP A 193 -6.24 -23.66 7.84
N ARG A 194 -5.47 -23.17 6.85
CA ARG A 194 -5.20 -23.77 5.51
C ARG A 194 -6.29 -24.71 4.99
N ARG A 195 -7.36 -24.12 4.48
CA ARG A 195 -8.48 -24.79 3.81
C ARG A 195 -8.03 -25.42 2.48
N PRO A 196 -8.80 -26.37 1.92
CA PRO A 196 -8.48 -26.99 0.62
C PRO A 196 -8.29 -25.98 -0.53
N ALA A 197 -9.09 -24.89 -0.55
CA ALA A 197 -8.95 -23.81 -1.52
C ALA A 197 -7.60 -23.08 -1.39
N ASP A 198 -7.16 -22.83 -0.15
CA ASP A 198 -5.88 -22.20 0.17
C ASP A 198 -4.72 -23.07 -0.33
N MET A 199 -4.80 -24.39 -0.12
CA MET A 199 -3.75 -25.33 -0.53
C MET A 199 -3.57 -25.39 -2.05
N ALA A 200 -4.68 -25.32 -2.81
CA ALA A 200 -4.62 -25.24 -4.27
C ALA A 200 -3.95 -23.95 -4.74
N LEU A 201 -4.25 -22.81 -4.09
CA LEU A 201 -3.61 -21.54 -4.36
C LEU A 201 -2.09 -21.58 -4.05
N TYR A 202 -1.70 -22.18 -2.92
CA TYR A 202 -0.29 -22.22 -2.49
C TYR A 202 0.59 -23.13 -3.36
N ALA A 203 0.00 -24.06 -4.11
CA ALA A 203 0.74 -24.87 -5.07
C ALA A 203 1.43 -24.00 -6.14
N LEU A 204 0.87 -22.82 -6.45
CA LEU A 204 1.43 -21.87 -7.43
C LEU A 204 2.79 -21.30 -7.00
N LEU A 205 3.10 -21.26 -5.70
CA LEU A 205 4.39 -20.79 -5.22
C LEU A 205 5.55 -21.77 -5.52
N ARG A 206 5.24 -22.98 -5.98
CA ARG A 206 6.22 -24.05 -6.28
C ARG A 206 6.35 -24.32 -7.79
N SER A 207 5.52 -23.69 -8.61
CA SER A 207 5.45 -23.89 -10.07
C SER A 207 6.21 -22.82 -10.84
#